data_AF-A0A528XKP2-F1
#
_entry.id   AF-A0A528XKP2-F1
#
_cell.length_a   1.000
_cell.length_b   1.000
_cell.length_c   1.000
_cell.angle_alpha   90.00
_cell.angle_beta   90.00
_cell.angle_gamma   90.00
#
_symmetry.space_group_name_H-M   'P 1'
#
loop_
_entity.id
_entity.type
_entity.pdbx_description
1 polymer ?
#
loop_
_entity_poly.entity_id
_entity_poly.type
_entity_poly.pdbx_seq_one_letter_code
_entity_poly.pdbx_strand_id
1 'polypeptide(L)'
;MSWNVSDRQLNALVAEMTVEEKAAAVSGHGLWRTATNYRLNIPELLMTDGTYGVRYSIDQIDGMQDGDGQLAAFLGVVNTDLSTGVESAFGSTRPATCFPNGSSLACSWDVGLAYELGEALAAECQAFGVNILLGPGINIRRTPLAG
;
A
#
# COMPACT_ATOMS: atom_id res chain seq x y z
N MET A 1 5.42 -15.71 -12.53
CA MET A 1 6.67 -15.73 -11.74
C MET A 1 6.49 -16.65 -10.56
N SER A 2 7.18 -17.79 -10.50
CA SER A 2 7.25 -18.59 -9.27
C SER A 2 8.44 -18.09 -8.45
N TRP A 3 8.19 -17.56 -7.26
CA TRP A 3 9.25 -17.28 -6.30
C TRP A 3 9.82 -18.62 -5.82
N ASN A 4 10.95 -19.04 -6.36
CA ASN A 4 11.57 -20.33 -6.07
C ASN A 4 12.51 -20.23 -4.86
N VAL A 5 12.02 -19.64 -3.76
CA VAL A 5 12.77 -19.54 -2.50
C VAL A 5 12.21 -20.58 -1.54
N SER A 6 13.06 -21.50 -1.10
CA SER A 6 12.67 -22.52 -0.12
C SER A 6 12.67 -21.97 1.31
N ASP A 7 11.87 -22.57 2.20
CA ASP A 7 11.88 -22.25 3.63
C ASP A 7 13.28 -22.34 4.24
N ARG A 8 14.12 -23.26 3.75
CA ARG A 8 15.52 -23.37 4.18
C ARG A 8 16.32 -22.11 3.86
N GLN A 9 16.15 -21.55 2.66
CA GLN A 9 16.84 -20.33 2.24
C GLN A 9 16.33 -19.12 3.04
N LEU A 10 15.01 -19.03 3.29
CA LEU A 10 14.43 -17.98 4.12
C LEU A 10 14.95 -18.04 5.56
N ASN A 11 14.97 -19.23 6.17
CA ASN A 11 15.45 -19.41 7.54
C ASN A 11 16.94 -19.07 7.68
N ALA A 12 17.76 -19.42 6.68
CA ALA A 12 19.17 -19.03 6.67
C ALA A 12 19.32 -17.50 6.62
N LEU A 13 18.56 -16.82 5.74
CA LEU A 13 18.57 -15.37 5.61
C LEU A 13 18.16 -14.67 6.93
N VAL A 14 17.10 -15.15 7.59
CA VAL A 14 16.64 -14.61 8.88
C VAL A 14 17.65 -14.89 10.00
N ALA A 15 18.36 -16.02 9.96
CA ALA A 15 19.41 -16.33 10.94
C ALA A 15 20.61 -15.38 10.81
N GLU A 16 20.91 -14.89 9.60
CA GLU A 16 21.96 -13.91 9.36
C GLU A 16 21.60 -12.50 9.84
N MET A 17 20.31 -12.19 10.06
CA MET A 17 19.87 -10.87 10.50
C MET A 17 20.22 -10.57 11.97
N THR A 18 20.63 -9.34 12.24
CA THR A 18 20.71 -8.79 13.60
C THR A 18 19.32 -8.58 14.19
N VAL A 19 19.24 -8.28 15.49
CA VAL A 19 17.96 -7.98 16.14
C VAL A 19 17.33 -6.71 15.56
N GLU A 20 18.14 -5.71 15.26
CA GLU A 20 17.72 -4.43 14.69
C GLU A 20 17.17 -4.61 13.27
N GLU A 21 17.84 -5.42 12.44
CA GLU A 21 17.36 -5.75 11.09
C GLU A 21 16.04 -6.53 11.12
N LYS A 22 15.88 -7.45 12.09
CA LYS A 22 14.60 -8.15 12.31
C LYS A 22 13.50 -7.18 12.73
N ALA A 23 13.79 -6.27 13.66
CA ALA A 23 12.84 -5.26 14.11
C ALA A 23 12.42 -4.33 12.95
N ALA A 24 13.37 -3.94 12.11
CA ALA A 24 13.12 -3.13 10.92
C ALA A 24 12.28 -3.87 9.86
N ALA A 25 12.48 -5.18 9.70
CA ALA A 25 11.72 -5.99 8.74
C ALA A 25 10.24 -6.16 9.09
N VAL A 26 9.87 -5.98 10.37
CA VAL A 26 8.48 -6.09 10.86
C VAL A 26 7.86 -4.74 11.21
N SER A 27 8.53 -3.64 10.85
CA SER A 27 8.07 -2.28 11.09
C SER A 27 7.96 -1.52 9.76
N GLY A 28 6.98 -0.63 9.67
CA GLY A 28 6.92 0.32 8.56
C GLY A 28 8.14 1.26 8.58
N HIS A 29 8.66 1.58 7.40
CA HIS A 29 9.62 2.65 7.19
C HIS A 29 8.90 3.80 6.52
N GLY A 30 8.52 4.81 7.30
CA GLY A 30 7.52 5.77 6.88
C GLY A 30 6.13 5.15 6.78
N LEU A 31 5.25 5.78 6.01
CA LEU A 31 3.85 5.35 5.90
C LEU A 31 3.63 4.21 4.89
N TRP A 32 4.48 4.13 3.87
CA TRP A 32 4.17 3.36 2.65
C TRP A 32 5.29 2.40 2.23
N ARG A 33 6.36 2.26 3.01
CA ARG A 33 7.52 1.42 2.63
C ARG A 33 7.93 0.50 3.76
N THR A 34 8.57 -0.61 3.42
CA THR A 34 9.35 -1.41 4.38
C THR A 34 10.78 -0.91 4.43
N ALA A 35 11.51 -1.22 5.50
CA ALA A 35 12.93 -0.89 5.56
C ALA A 35 13.74 -1.71 4.52
N THR A 36 14.70 -1.06 3.86
CA THR A 36 15.70 -1.74 3.03
C THR A 36 16.76 -2.38 3.92
N ASN A 37 17.18 -3.61 3.61
CA ASN A 37 18.38 -4.22 4.18
C ASN A 37 19.45 -4.37 3.11
N TYR A 38 20.36 -3.39 3.03
CA TYR A 38 21.44 -3.38 2.04
C TYR A 38 22.44 -4.53 2.22
N ARG A 39 22.70 -4.95 3.46
CA ARG A 39 23.68 -6.00 3.77
C ARG A 39 23.23 -7.36 3.23
N LEU A 40 21.93 -7.64 3.32
CA LEU A 40 21.31 -8.87 2.84
C LEU A 40 20.66 -8.73 1.47
N ASN A 41 20.85 -7.59 0.80
CA ASN A 41 20.28 -7.28 -0.51
C ASN A 41 18.75 -7.47 -0.58
N ILE A 42 18.05 -7.03 0.47
CA ILE A 42 16.59 -7.05 0.55
C ILE A 42 16.10 -5.63 0.25
N PRO A 43 15.43 -5.41 -0.90
CA PRO A 43 14.91 -4.08 -1.24
C PRO A 43 13.73 -3.72 -0.35
N GLU A 44 13.45 -2.43 -0.25
CA GLU A 44 12.16 -1.97 0.25
C GLU A 44 11.00 -2.45 -0.63
N LEU A 45 9.85 -2.66 0.01
CA LEU A 45 8.58 -2.88 -0.66
C LEU A 45 7.74 -1.62 -0.53
N LEU A 46 7.28 -1.09 -1.66
CA LEU A 46 6.32 0.01 -1.72
C LEU A 46 4.89 -0.54 -1.65
N MET A 47 4.10 0.00 -0.74
CA MET A 47 2.68 -0.27 -0.63
C MET A 47 1.85 1.00 -0.82
N THR A 48 0.62 0.83 -1.29
CA THR A 48 -0.32 1.94 -1.40
C THR A 48 -1.76 1.45 -1.35
N ASP A 49 -2.68 2.35 -1.03
CA ASP A 49 -4.11 2.11 -1.18
C ASP A 49 -4.47 1.95 -2.67
N GLY A 50 -5.59 1.33 -3.04
CA GLY A 50 -6.63 0.79 -2.18
C GLY A 50 -7.52 -0.20 -2.91
N THR A 51 -8.71 -0.42 -2.32
CA THR A 51 -9.56 -1.57 -2.65
C THR A 51 -10.22 -1.55 -4.04
N TYR A 52 -10.32 -0.39 -4.68
CA TYR A 52 -10.93 -0.21 -6.01
C TYR A 52 -10.24 0.89 -6.84
N GLY A 53 -8.92 1.02 -6.67
CA GLY A 53 -8.08 1.94 -7.44
C GLY A 53 -6.69 2.07 -6.82
N VAL A 54 -5.68 2.40 -7.64
CA VAL A 54 -4.29 2.57 -7.16
C VAL A 54 -4.05 4.03 -6.78
N ARG A 55 -4.13 4.34 -5.48
CA ARG A 55 -4.02 5.69 -4.93
C ARG A 55 -2.57 6.04 -4.58
N TYR A 56 -1.76 6.31 -5.60
CA TYR A 56 -0.39 6.77 -5.39
C TYR A 56 -0.35 8.26 -5.00
N SER A 57 -0.17 8.57 -3.71
CA SER A 57 0.07 9.93 -3.23
C SER A 57 1.53 10.33 -3.43
N ILE A 58 1.80 11.27 -4.32
CA ILE A 58 3.15 11.74 -4.65
C ILE A 58 3.81 12.34 -3.40
N ASP A 59 3.08 13.20 -2.68
CA ASP A 59 3.62 13.90 -1.50
C ASP A 59 3.96 12.94 -0.36
N GLN A 60 3.16 11.88 -0.16
CA GLN A 60 3.37 10.93 0.93
C GLN A 60 4.38 9.82 0.58
N ILE A 61 4.48 9.44 -0.69
CA ILE A 61 5.31 8.31 -1.15
C ILE A 61 6.69 8.77 -1.62
N ASP A 62 6.77 9.94 -2.28
CA ASP A 62 8.00 10.50 -2.85
C ASP A 62 8.57 11.65 -1.98
N GLY A 63 7.83 12.14 -0.99
CA GLY A 63 8.27 13.19 -0.06
C GLY A 63 9.43 12.76 0.87
N MET A 64 10.21 13.74 1.34
CA MET A 64 11.36 13.50 2.24
C MET A 64 10.93 12.83 3.55
N GLN A 65 11.50 11.66 3.83
CA GLN A 65 11.21 10.85 5.01
C GLN A 65 12.30 10.96 6.10
N ASP A 66 12.84 12.14 6.35
CA ASP A 66 13.74 12.34 7.48
C ASP A 66 12.94 12.34 8.80
N GLY A 67 13.50 11.80 9.88
CA GLY A 67 12.76 11.42 11.11
C GLY A 67 11.87 12.51 11.75
N ASP A 68 12.29 13.78 11.71
CA ASP A 68 11.45 14.90 12.18
C ASP A 68 10.35 15.29 11.16
N GLY A 69 10.63 15.09 9.87
CA GLY A 69 9.69 15.29 8.76
C GLY A 69 8.57 14.24 8.73
N GLN A 70 8.83 13.00 9.19
CA GLN A 70 7.81 11.93 9.24
C GLN A 70 6.64 12.26 10.17
N LEU A 71 6.93 12.73 11.39
CA LEU A 71 5.88 13.10 12.35
C LEU A 71 5.15 14.37 11.88
N ALA A 72 5.88 15.35 11.37
CA ALA A 72 5.27 16.57 10.83
C ALA A 72 4.38 16.28 9.61
N ALA A 73 4.81 15.41 8.70
CA ALA A 73 4.02 14.98 7.54
C ALA A 73 2.77 14.20 7.97
N PHE A 74 2.90 13.27 8.93
CA PHE A 74 1.77 12.55 9.50
C PHE A 74 0.77 13.50 10.17
N LEU A 75 1.24 14.41 11.02
CA LEU A 75 0.40 15.40 11.69
C LEU A 75 -0.22 16.39 10.70
N GLY A 76 0.45 16.70 9.59
CA GLY A 76 -0.10 17.51 8.51
C GLY A 76 -1.35 16.86 7.91
N VAL A 77 -1.28 15.56 7.61
CA VAL A 77 -2.43 14.79 7.10
C VAL A 77 -3.57 14.73 8.13
N VAL A 78 -3.25 14.39 9.38
CA VAL A 78 -4.28 14.23 10.44
C VAL A 78 -4.95 15.56 10.81
N ASN A 79 -4.20 16.66 10.78
CA ASN A 79 -4.71 17.99 11.11
C ASN A 79 -5.20 18.78 9.88
N THR A 80 -5.34 18.15 8.70
CA THR A 80 -5.78 18.90 7.52
C THR A 80 -7.22 19.37 7.70
N ASP A 81 -7.39 20.70 7.64
CA ASP A 81 -8.70 21.35 7.68
C ASP A 81 -9.40 21.25 6.32
N LEU A 82 -10.42 20.38 6.27
CA LEU A 82 -11.28 20.15 5.11
C LEU A 82 -12.20 21.33 4.77
N SER A 83 -12.24 22.38 5.59
CA SER A 83 -13.07 23.57 5.36
C SER A 83 -12.67 24.36 4.10
N THR A 84 -11.43 24.20 3.63
CA THR A 84 -10.86 24.95 2.49
C THR A 84 -10.93 24.21 1.15
N GLY A 85 -11.49 23.00 1.12
CA GLY A 85 -11.71 22.20 -0.09
C GLY A 85 -11.00 20.84 -0.05
N VAL A 86 -11.63 19.84 -0.65
CA VAL A 86 -11.18 18.42 -0.60
C VAL A 86 -9.85 18.20 -1.32
N GLU A 87 -9.50 19.08 -2.28
CA GLU A 87 -8.27 19.00 -3.05
C GLU A 87 -7.01 19.28 -2.21
N SER A 88 -7.11 20.06 -1.12
CA SER A 88 -5.95 20.35 -0.26
C SER A 88 -5.62 19.20 0.71
N ALA A 89 -6.56 18.27 0.92
CA ALA A 89 -6.45 17.23 1.96
C ALA A 89 -5.75 15.94 1.55
N PHE A 90 -5.63 15.68 0.25
CA PHE A 90 -5.11 14.39 -0.24
C PHE A 90 -3.79 14.50 -1.01
N GLY A 91 -3.23 15.72 -1.10
CA GLY A 91 -2.03 15.99 -1.87
C GLY A 91 -2.21 15.67 -3.36
N SER A 92 -1.11 15.79 -4.11
CA SER A 92 -1.08 15.36 -5.50
C SER A 92 -1.06 13.83 -5.59
N THR A 93 -1.95 13.25 -6.41
CA THR A 93 -1.97 11.80 -6.67
C THR A 93 -1.65 11.54 -8.14
N ARG A 94 -0.99 10.41 -8.43
CA ARG A 94 -0.85 9.98 -9.83
C ARG A 94 -2.24 9.65 -10.37
N PRO A 95 -2.61 10.11 -11.57
CA PRO A 95 -3.89 9.75 -12.17
C PRO A 95 -4.02 8.23 -12.31
N ALA A 96 -5.09 7.67 -11.78
CA ALA A 96 -5.37 6.24 -11.79
C ALA A 96 -6.86 5.99 -12.05
N THR A 97 -7.22 4.79 -12.47
CA THR A 97 -8.61 4.42 -12.69
C THR A 97 -9.32 4.25 -11.36
N CYS A 98 -10.46 4.94 -11.22
CA CYS A 98 -11.37 4.74 -10.08
C CYS A 98 -12.43 3.70 -10.47
N PHE A 99 -12.25 2.46 -10.02
CA PHE A 99 -13.15 1.35 -10.33
C PHE A 99 -14.42 1.39 -9.47
N PRO A 100 -15.49 0.67 -9.88
CA PRO A 100 -16.65 0.46 -9.02
C PRO A 100 -16.23 -0.13 -7.67
N ASN A 101 -16.83 0.35 -6.59
CA ASN A 101 -16.54 -0.17 -5.26
C ASN A 101 -16.94 -1.66 -5.14
N GLY A 102 -16.41 -2.34 -4.13
CA GLY A 102 -16.64 -3.79 -3.93
C GLY A 102 -18.11 -4.18 -3.79
N SER A 103 -18.98 -3.32 -3.25
CA SER A 103 -20.41 -3.63 -3.14
C SER A 103 -21.12 -3.57 -4.50
N SER A 104 -20.78 -2.60 -5.34
CA SER A 104 -21.29 -2.51 -6.71
C SER A 104 -20.80 -3.65 -7.57
N LEU A 105 -19.51 -4.01 -7.45
CA LEU A 105 -18.95 -5.17 -8.14
C LEU A 105 -19.63 -6.47 -7.68
N ALA A 106 -19.86 -6.65 -6.38
CA ALA A 106 -20.53 -7.83 -5.84
C ALA A 106 -21.96 -8.02 -6.39
N CYS A 107 -22.68 -6.93 -6.70
CA CYS A 107 -23.99 -7.00 -7.33
C CYS A 107 -23.99 -7.63 -8.73
N SER A 108 -22.84 -7.73 -9.40
CA SER A 108 -22.72 -8.44 -10.68
C SER A 108 -22.79 -9.96 -10.55
N TRP A 109 -22.39 -10.50 -9.39
CA TRP A 109 -22.18 -11.93 -9.17
C TRP A 109 -21.25 -12.59 -10.21
N ASP A 110 -20.36 -11.82 -10.83
CA ASP A 110 -19.46 -12.28 -11.87
C ASP A 110 -18.01 -12.38 -11.36
N VAL A 111 -17.55 -13.62 -11.17
CA VAL A 111 -16.18 -13.91 -10.72
C VAL A 111 -15.15 -13.59 -11.81
N GLY A 112 -15.51 -13.72 -13.08
CA GLY A 112 -14.65 -13.36 -14.21
C GLY A 112 -14.40 -11.86 -14.25
N LEU A 113 -15.45 -11.06 -14.07
CA LEU A 113 -15.35 -9.61 -13.97
C LEU A 113 -14.51 -9.17 -12.77
N ALA A 114 -14.65 -9.84 -11.63
CA ALA A 114 -13.83 -9.55 -10.45
C ALA A 114 -12.34 -9.87 -10.68
N TYR A 115 -12.05 -10.95 -11.43
CA TYR A 115 -10.70 -11.30 -11.82
C TYR A 115 -10.10 -10.27 -12.79
N GLU A 116 -10.86 -9.83 -13.80
CA GLU A 116 -10.45 -8.79 -14.75
C GLU A 116 -10.13 -7.47 -14.05
N LEU A 117 -10.95 -7.07 -13.07
CA LEU A 117 -10.67 -5.90 -12.22
C LEU A 117 -9.34 -6.05 -11.45
N GLY A 118 -9.06 -7.25 -10.93
CA GLY A 118 -7.79 -7.57 -10.28
C GLY A 118 -6.60 -7.44 -11.24
N GLU A 119 -6.71 -7.91 -12.47
CA GLU A 119 -5.67 -7.76 -13.49
C GLU A 119 -5.42 -6.29 -13.86
N ALA A 120 -6.50 -5.51 -14.01
CA ALA A 120 -6.39 -4.08 -14.29
C ALA A 120 -5.70 -3.31 -13.14
N LEU A 121 -6.07 -3.59 -11.89
CA LEU A 121 -5.39 -3.02 -10.71
C LEU A 121 -3.92 -3.41 -10.66
N ALA A 122 -3.60 -4.69 -10.92
CA ALA A 122 -2.23 -5.17 -10.92
C ALA A 122 -1.38 -4.48 -12.01
N ALA A 123 -1.94 -4.25 -13.19
CA ALA A 123 -1.27 -3.52 -14.27
C ALA A 123 -0.96 -2.07 -13.87
N GLU A 124 -1.90 -1.36 -13.23
CA GLU A 124 -1.66 -0.01 -12.71
C GLU A 124 -0.60 0.00 -11.59
N CYS A 125 -0.62 -0.97 -10.67
CA CYS A 125 0.42 -1.11 -9.65
C CYS A 125 1.81 -1.30 -10.27
N GLN A 126 1.93 -2.18 -11.27
CA GLN A 126 3.20 -2.39 -11.99
C GLN A 126 3.68 -1.12 -12.69
N ALA A 127 2.77 -0.39 -13.34
CA ALA A 127 3.09 0.88 -13.98
C ALA A 127 3.61 1.94 -13.00
N PHE A 128 3.15 1.90 -11.75
CA PHE A 128 3.58 2.84 -10.69
C PHE A 128 4.75 2.34 -9.84
N GLY A 129 5.21 1.09 -10.03
CA GLY A 129 6.26 0.48 -9.21
C GLY A 129 5.79 0.09 -7.81
N VAL A 130 4.49 -0.11 -7.61
CA VAL A 130 3.90 -0.56 -6.34
C VAL A 130 4.04 -2.07 -6.21
N ASN A 131 4.55 -2.54 -5.07
CA ASN A 131 4.71 -3.97 -4.79
C ASN A 131 3.46 -4.57 -4.12
N ILE A 132 2.78 -3.80 -3.27
CA ILE A 132 1.63 -4.26 -2.49
C ILE A 132 0.48 -3.25 -2.60
N LEU A 133 -0.66 -3.69 -3.12
CA LEU A 133 -1.90 -2.92 -3.06
C LEU A 133 -2.69 -3.31 -1.81
N LEU A 134 -3.11 -2.34 -1.01
CA LEU A 134 -3.87 -2.58 0.22
C LEU A 134 -5.35 -2.84 -0.09
N GLY A 135 -5.64 -4.09 -0.48
CA GLY A 135 -6.99 -4.57 -0.74
C GLY A 135 -7.02 -6.07 -1.07
N PRO A 136 -8.21 -6.63 -1.35
CA PRO A 136 -9.53 -6.00 -1.29
C PRO A 136 -10.07 -5.90 0.15
N GLY A 137 -11.08 -5.04 0.36
CA GLY A 137 -11.83 -4.99 1.61
C GLY A 137 -12.93 -6.04 1.61
N ILE A 138 -12.85 -7.03 2.51
CA ILE A 138 -13.76 -8.20 2.56
C ILE A 138 -14.53 -8.33 3.88
N ASN A 139 -14.58 -7.27 4.67
CA ASN A 139 -15.38 -7.26 5.90
C ASN A 139 -16.86 -7.46 5.57
N ILE A 140 -17.55 -8.28 6.38
CA ILE A 140 -18.99 -8.48 6.24
C ILE A 140 -19.73 -7.26 6.81
N ARG A 141 -20.62 -6.67 6.00
CA ARG A 141 -21.49 -5.57 6.40
C ARG A 141 -22.61 -6.10 7.31
N ARG A 142 -22.27 -6.33 8.58
CA ARG A 142 -23.22 -6.79 9.61
C ARG A 142 -24.36 -5.79 9.84
N THR A 143 -24.06 -4.50 9.72
CA THR A 143 -24.99 -3.38 9.86
C THR A 143 -24.86 -2.49 8.63
N PRO A 144 -25.98 -1.97 8.08
CA PRO A 144 -25.95 -1.06 6.94
C PRO A 144 -25.36 0.32 7.29
N LEU A 145 -25.13 0.62 8.58
CA LEU A 145 -24.63 1.92 9.04
C LEU A 145 -23.09 2.00 9.10
N ALA A 146 -22.38 0.90 8.85
CA ALA A 146 -20.92 0.90 8.90
C ALA A 146 -20.33 1.55 7.64
N GLY A 147 -19.56 2.63 7.83
CA GLY A 147 -18.78 3.32 6.80
C GLY A 147 -17.65 2.49 6.21
#